data_AF-A0A059DU24-F1
#
_entry.id   AF-A0A059DU24-F1
#
_cell.length_a   1.000
_cell.length_b   1.000
_cell.length_c   1.000
_cell.angle_alpha   90.00
_cell.angle_beta   90.00
_cell.angle_gamma   90.00
#
_symmetry.space_group_name_H-M   'P 1'
#
loop_
_entity.id
_entity.type
_entity.pdbx_description
1 polymer ?
#
loop_
_entity_poly.entity_id
_entity_poly.type
_entity_poly.pdbx_seq_one_letter_code
_entity_poly.pdbx_strand_id
1 'polypeptide(L)'
;MFLAWLLTFTLATGSGPMNSALEATEAPTTLRAAFTVELQSSHARRVYRFDPREKGRDRWTALAWEGEDEELDNVAAEWANEAAPDGRLFPDDLRASLGPQVMVDDKGAAWKVSFHHRPSSNDGEFDVWAAQRLAATAWLDPVGERFLRIDYTLLHPVSGPEGGTLTRYDQSYFIRTEPRWGMSYVSGFSIDLQARAAFRTIDRRYSANIVQAEFFFASNEAQQEFESAQLIQ
;
A
#
# COMPACT_ATOMS: atom_id res chain seq x y z
N MET A 1 16.71 -31.39 -10.71
CA MET A 1 15.38 -31.27 -10.09
C MET A 1 15.60 -30.88 -8.64
N PHE A 2 15.44 -29.61 -8.29
CA PHE A 2 15.40 -29.20 -6.88
C PHE A 2 13.95 -29.42 -6.39
N LEU A 3 13.77 -30.33 -5.43
CA LEU A 3 12.51 -30.45 -4.70
C LEU A 3 12.34 -29.16 -3.88
N ALA A 4 11.41 -28.28 -4.28
CA ALA A 4 10.97 -27.19 -3.42
C ALA A 4 10.15 -27.79 -2.27
N TRP A 5 10.72 -27.85 -1.07
CA TRP A 5 9.98 -28.18 0.13
C TRP A 5 9.16 -26.95 0.52
N LEU A 6 7.84 -27.03 0.29
CA LEU A 6 6.91 -26.06 0.86
C LEU A 6 6.81 -26.34 2.35
N LEU A 7 7.54 -25.56 3.14
CA LEU A 7 7.48 -25.61 4.59
C LEU A 7 6.46 -24.58 5.07
N THR A 8 5.47 -25.04 5.83
CA THR A 8 4.54 -24.16 6.54
C THR A 8 4.90 -24.18 8.02
N PHE A 9 5.03 -23.00 8.63
CA PHE A 9 5.35 -22.86 10.05
C PHE A 9 4.67 -21.64 10.66
N THR A 10 4.61 -21.60 11.99
CA THR A 10 4.09 -20.45 12.74
C THR A 10 5.24 -19.54 13.14
N LEU A 11 5.09 -18.24 12.93
CA LEU A 11 6.08 -17.23 13.30
C LEU A 11 5.45 -16.22 14.27
N ALA A 12 6.18 -15.90 15.35
CA ALA A 12 5.83 -14.78 16.22
C ALA A 12 6.17 -13.46 15.54
N THR A 13 5.26 -12.50 15.54
CA THR A 13 5.44 -11.22 14.83
C THR A 13 6.26 -10.20 15.61
N GLY A 14 6.44 -10.40 16.92
CA GLY A 14 7.20 -9.51 17.81
C GLY A 14 8.69 -9.83 17.94
N SER A 15 9.25 -10.70 17.09
CA SER A 15 10.69 -10.98 17.05
C SER A 15 11.19 -11.39 15.67
N GLY A 16 12.50 -11.27 15.42
CA GLY A 16 13.15 -11.74 14.20
C GLY A 16 12.72 -10.99 12.93
N PRO A 17 12.84 -11.61 11.73
CA PRO A 17 12.64 -10.94 10.45
C PRO A 17 11.27 -10.27 10.28
N MET A 18 10.22 -10.85 10.87
CA MET A 18 8.88 -10.27 10.83
C MET A 18 8.78 -9.00 11.66
N ASN A 19 9.41 -8.94 12.83
CA ASN A 19 9.38 -7.74 13.66
C ASN A 19 10.13 -6.60 13.00
N SER A 20 11.33 -6.86 12.48
CA SER A 20 12.12 -5.85 11.75
C SER A 20 11.37 -5.33 10.53
N ALA A 21 10.69 -6.21 9.77
CA ALA A 21 9.88 -5.80 8.64
C ALA A 21 8.69 -4.94 9.05
N LEU A 22 8.02 -5.27 10.17
CA LEU A 22 6.93 -4.48 10.72
C LEU A 22 7.41 -3.12 11.25
N GLU A 23 8.52 -3.07 11.99
CA GLU A 23 9.11 -1.83 12.48
C GLU A 23 9.48 -0.90 11.33
N ALA A 24 10.02 -1.45 10.23
CA ALA A 24 10.30 -0.68 9.03
C ALA A 24 9.05 -0.05 8.41
N THR A 25 7.85 -0.63 8.58
CA THR A 25 6.60 -0.05 8.07
C THR A 25 6.04 1.06 8.97
N GLU A 26 6.49 1.15 10.22
CA GLU A 26 5.97 2.08 11.23
C GLU A 26 6.62 3.46 11.10
N ALA A 27 6.42 4.11 9.95
CA ALA A 27 6.86 5.47 9.70
C ALA A 27 6.33 6.44 10.78
N PRO A 28 7.16 7.32 11.35
CA PRO A 28 6.68 8.30 12.31
C PRO A 28 5.72 9.26 11.60
N THR A 29 4.71 9.75 12.33
CA THR A 29 3.67 10.64 11.76
C THR A 29 4.21 11.98 11.26
N THR A 30 5.46 12.32 11.63
CA THR A 30 6.18 13.50 11.17
C THR A 30 6.94 13.26 9.86
N LEU A 31 7.11 12.02 9.40
CA LEU A 31 7.70 11.71 8.11
C LEU A 31 6.69 12.04 6.99
N ARG A 32 7.15 12.81 6.01
CA ARG A 32 6.40 13.28 4.85
C ARG A 32 7.13 12.88 3.58
N ALA A 33 6.40 12.88 2.46
CA ALA A 33 7.00 12.65 1.15
C ALA A 33 6.54 13.67 0.11
N ALA A 34 7.50 14.18 -0.67
CA ALA A 34 7.23 14.73 -1.99
C ALA A 34 7.49 13.62 -3.01
N PHE A 35 6.63 13.46 -4.01
CA PHE A 35 6.75 12.35 -4.95
C PHE A 35 6.23 12.69 -6.34
N THR A 36 6.67 11.91 -7.32
CA THR A 36 6.06 11.86 -8.65
C THR A 36 5.40 10.51 -8.82
N VAL A 37 4.11 10.51 -9.14
CA VAL A 37 3.31 9.31 -9.41
C VAL A 37 2.93 9.25 -10.88
N GLU A 38 3.06 8.07 -11.44
CA GLU A 38 2.52 7.70 -12.73
C GLU A 38 1.29 6.81 -12.52
N LEU A 39 0.12 7.31 -12.90
CA LEU A 39 -1.12 6.55 -12.98
C LEU A 39 -1.28 6.03 -14.41
N GLN A 40 -1.57 4.74 -14.56
CA GLN A 40 -1.64 4.10 -15.86
C GLN A 40 -2.79 3.08 -15.93
N SER A 41 -3.55 3.14 -17.02
CA SER A 41 -4.51 2.11 -17.44
C SER A 41 -4.06 1.47 -18.76
N SER A 42 -4.91 0.63 -19.37
CA SER A 42 -4.65 0.09 -20.72
C SER A 42 -4.74 1.12 -21.84
N HIS A 43 -5.31 2.31 -21.58
CA HIS A 43 -5.64 3.31 -22.60
C HIS A 43 -5.09 4.69 -22.32
N ALA A 44 -4.68 4.97 -21.08
CA ALA A 44 -4.23 6.28 -20.67
C ALA A 44 -3.07 6.23 -19.66
N ARG A 45 -2.35 7.34 -19.60
CA ARG A 45 -1.27 7.60 -18.65
C ARG A 45 -1.38 9.03 -18.13
N ARG A 46 -1.19 9.21 -16.83
CA ARG A 46 -1.13 10.50 -16.14
C ARG A 46 0.10 10.52 -15.25
N VAL A 47 0.88 11.59 -15.32
CA VAL A 47 2.03 11.78 -14.41
C VAL A 47 1.80 13.05 -13.61
N TYR A 48 1.87 12.94 -12.29
CA TYR A 48 1.70 14.06 -11.38
C TYR A 48 2.86 14.15 -10.41
N ARG A 49 3.26 15.38 -10.10
CA ARG A 49 4.14 15.70 -8.99
C ARG A 49 3.30 16.20 -7.82
N PHE A 50 3.50 15.58 -6.66
CA PHE A 50 3.03 16.06 -5.39
C PHE A 50 4.17 16.62 -4.54
N ASP A 51 4.00 17.80 -3.97
CA ASP A 51 4.92 18.34 -2.95
C ASP A 51 4.12 19.02 -1.82
N PRO A 52 4.13 18.50 -0.58
CA PRO A 52 3.35 19.06 0.51
C PRO A 52 3.94 20.38 1.07
N ARG A 53 5.12 20.80 0.61
CA ARG A 53 5.75 22.09 0.97
C ARG A 53 5.14 23.26 0.18
N GLU A 54 4.58 22.97 -0.99
CA GLU A 54 3.87 23.94 -1.81
C GLU A 54 2.47 24.25 -1.23
N LYS A 55 1.78 25.25 -1.79
CA LYS A 55 0.46 25.70 -1.29
C LYS A 55 -0.64 25.57 -2.35
N GLY A 56 -1.85 25.35 -1.87
CA GLY A 56 -3.04 25.31 -2.72
C GLY A 56 -2.91 24.28 -3.85
N ARG A 57 -3.19 24.71 -5.08
CA ARG A 57 -3.16 23.85 -6.28
C ARG A 57 -1.75 23.48 -6.72
N ASP A 58 -0.73 24.26 -6.35
CA ASP A 58 0.66 24.01 -6.78
C ASP A 58 1.26 22.76 -6.11
N ARG A 59 0.63 22.30 -5.01
CA ARG A 59 0.94 21.02 -4.36
C ARG A 59 0.76 19.82 -5.29
N TRP A 60 -0.09 19.91 -6.31
CA TRP A 60 -0.40 18.81 -7.23
C TRP A 60 -0.30 19.29 -8.67
N THR A 61 0.83 19.01 -9.32
CA THR A 61 1.14 19.50 -10.67
C THR A 61 1.09 18.36 -11.69
N ALA A 62 0.30 18.51 -12.75
CA ALA A 62 0.34 17.58 -13.89
C ALA A 62 1.63 17.76 -14.70
N LEU A 63 2.35 16.68 -14.97
CA LEU A 63 3.59 16.66 -15.76
C LEU A 63 3.40 16.03 -17.14
N ALA A 64 2.56 15.00 -17.25
CA ALA A 64 2.25 14.34 -18.52
C ALA A 64 0.81 13.84 -18.55
N TRP A 65 0.22 13.85 -19.74
CA TRP A 65 -1.16 13.46 -19.99
C TRP A 65 -1.25 12.81 -21.37
N GLU A 66 -1.55 11.51 -21.42
CA GLU A 66 -1.61 10.74 -22.66
C GLU A 66 -2.86 9.84 -22.67
N GLY A 67 -3.61 9.83 -23.77
CA GLY A 67 -4.82 9.01 -23.93
C GLY A 67 -6.02 9.47 -23.09
N GLU A 68 -7.15 8.79 -23.27
CA GLU A 68 -8.45 9.12 -22.66
C GLU A 68 -8.93 7.94 -21.81
N ASP A 69 -9.20 8.21 -20.53
CA ASP A 69 -9.75 7.25 -19.57
C ASP A 69 -10.39 8.03 -18.41
N GLU A 70 -11.72 8.17 -18.44
CA GLU A 70 -12.47 8.95 -17.45
C GLU A 70 -12.30 8.41 -16.03
N GLU A 71 -12.14 7.09 -15.88
CA GLU A 71 -11.96 6.48 -14.57
C GLU A 71 -10.57 6.80 -14.01
N LEU A 72 -9.54 6.76 -14.86
CA LEU A 72 -8.19 7.18 -14.46
C LEU A 72 -8.14 8.66 -14.08
N ASP A 73 -8.91 9.51 -14.78
CA ASP A 73 -9.03 10.93 -14.48
C ASP A 73 -9.72 11.18 -13.13
N ASN A 74 -10.77 10.41 -12.83
CA ASN A 74 -11.44 10.44 -11.52
C ASN A 74 -10.49 10.03 -10.40
N VAL A 75 -9.72 8.94 -10.56
CA VAL A 75 -8.71 8.51 -9.60
C VAL A 75 -7.65 9.60 -9.37
N ALA A 76 -7.17 10.24 -10.43
CA ALA A 76 -6.21 11.34 -10.31
C ALA A 76 -6.80 12.52 -9.54
N ALA A 77 -8.08 12.84 -9.75
CA ALA A 77 -8.78 13.90 -9.04
C ALA A 77 -9.03 13.54 -7.56
N GLU A 78 -9.32 12.28 -7.23
CA GLU A 78 -9.43 11.80 -5.85
C GLU A 78 -8.11 12.08 -5.09
N TRP A 79 -6.97 11.68 -5.67
CA TRP A 79 -5.65 11.91 -5.07
C TRP A 79 -5.35 13.39 -4.89
N ALA A 80 -5.68 14.23 -5.89
CA ALA A 80 -5.45 15.67 -5.80
C ALA A 80 -6.26 16.37 -4.69
N ASN A 81 -7.41 15.80 -4.31
CA ASN A 81 -8.31 16.36 -3.31
C ASN A 81 -8.04 15.86 -1.89
N GLU A 82 -7.17 14.87 -1.71
CA GLU A 82 -6.75 14.42 -0.39
C GLU A 82 -5.95 15.50 0.34
N ALA A 83 -6.19 15.61 1.65
CA ALA A 83 -5.47 16.57 2.48
C ALA A 83 -3.95 16.26 2.53
N ALA A 84 -3.60 14.98 2.55
CA ALA A 84 -2.24 14.46 2.60
C ALA A 84 -2.07 13.20 1.72
N PRO A 85 -1.98 13.34 0.38
CA PRO A 85 -1.81 12.22 -0.56
C PRO A 85 -0.57 11.37 -0.29
N ASP A 86 0.46 11.96 0.32
CA ASP A 86 1.67 11.25 0.72
C ASP A 86 1.46 10.23 1.85
N GLY A 87 0.35 10.32 2.58
CA GLY A 87 -0.06 9.27 3.53
C GLY A 87 -0.18 7.89 2.88
N ARG A 88 -0.56 7.84 1.59
CA ARG A 88 -0.67 6.57 0.82
C ARG A 88 0.66 5.84 0.66
N LEU A 89 1.80 6.52 0.85
CA LEU A 89 3.13 5.91 0.76
C LEU A 89 3.51 5.16 2.04
N PHE A 90 2.81 5.35 3.16
CA PHE A 90 3.19 4.78 4.46
C PHE A 90 2.15 3.74 4.91
N PRO A 91 2.51 2.44 4.98
CA PRO A 91 1.60 1.43 5.54
C PRO A 91 1.42 1.65 7.04
N ASP A 92 0.19 1.75 7.55
CA ASP A 92 -0.08 2.17 8.95
C ASP A 92 -0.72 1.09 9.84
N ASP A 93 -1.16 -0.05 9.28
CA ASP A 93 -1.98 -1.04 10.00
C ASP A 93 -1.47 -2.49 9.95
N LEU A 94 -0.31 -2.73 9.32
CA LEU A 94 0.17 -4.09 9.06
C LEU A 94 0.41 -4.88 10.35
N ARG A 95 1.01 -4.27 11.38
CA ARG A 95 1.24 -4.93 12.68
C ARG A 95 -0.09 -5.32 13.35
N ALA A 96 -1.05 -4.40 13.35
CA ALA A 96 -2.37 -4.65 13.92
C ALA A 96 -3.10 -5.79 13.18
N SER A 97 -2.96 -5.82 11.85
CA SER A 97 -3.57 -6.81 10.95
C SER A 97 -2.95 -8.21 11.07
N LEU A 98 -1.63 -8.30 11.21
CA LEU A 98 -0.91 -9.58 11.33
C LEU A 98 -1.09 -10.25 12.71
N GLY A 99 -1.41 -9.47 13.75
CA GLY A 99 -1.58 -10.00 15.11
C GLY A 99 -0.28 -10.54 15.71
N PRO A 100 -0.31 -11.31 16.81
CA PRO A 100 0.89 -11.75 17.53
C PRO A 100 1.61 -12.94 16.87
N GLN A 101 0.91 -13.70 16.04
CA GLN A 101 1.42 -14.90 15.38
C GLN A 101 0.75 -15.07 14.03
N VAL A 102 1.52 -15.57 13.07
CA VAL A 102 1.06 -15.79 11.70
C VAL A 102 1.51 -17.14 11.18
N MET A 103 0.75 -17.68 10.24
CA MET A 103 1.16 -18.85 9.48
C MET A 103 1.93 -18.40 8.24
N VAL A 104 3.13 -18.95 8.09
CA VAL A 104 4.08 -18.64 7.03
C VAL A 104 4.18 -19.83 6.09
N ASP A 105 4.06 -19.56 4.80
CA ASP A 105 4.33 -20.48 3.71
C ASP A 105 5.66 -20.08 3.05
N ASP A 106 6.69 -20.89 3.24
CA ASP A 106 8.03 -20.64 2.72
C ASP A 106 8.09 -20.91 1.21
N LYS A 107 8.36 -19.86 0.43
CA LYS A 107 8.54 -19.91 -1.03
C LYS A 107 10.02 -19.85 -1.44
N GLY A 108 10.94 -20.11 -0.52
CA GLY A 108 12.38 -20.11 -0.73
C GLY A 108 12.97 -18.72 -0.57
N ALA A 109 12.87 -17.88 -1.60
CA ALA A 109 13.43 -16.52 -1.58
C ALA A 109 12.52 -15.50 -0.85
N ALA A 110 11.29 -15.89 -0.54
CA ALA A 110 10.32 -15.06 0.16
C ALA A 110 9.38 -15.93 1.01
N TRP A 111 8.88 -15.35 2.08
CA TRP A 111 7.83 -15.91 2.90
C TRP A 111 6.49 -15.30 2.52
N LYS A 112 5.48 -16.15 2.32
CA LYS A 112 4.10 -15.71 2.11
C LYS A 112 3.31 -15.88 3.40
N VAL A 113 2.68 -14.82 3.85
CA VAL A 113 1.97 -14.76 5.13
C VAL A 113 0.54 -14.36 4.91
N SER A 114 -0.41 -15.20 5.33
CA SER A 114 -1.84 -14.87 5.27
C SER A 114 -2.28 -14.15 6.53
N PHE A 115 -3.09 -13.11 6.38
CA PHE A 115 -3.61 -12.34 7.50
C PHE A 115 -5.01 -11.80 7.22
N HIS A 116 -5.64 -11.24 8.26
CA HIS A 116 -6.92 -10.55 8.14
C HIS A 116 -6.66 -9.06 8.33
N HIS A 117 -7.00 -8.26 7.32
CA HIS A 117 -6.89 -6.82 7.43
C HIS A 117 -7.75 -6.30 8.56
N ARG A 118 -7.18 -5.46 9.42
CA ARG A 118 -7.93 -4.74 10.44
C ARG A 118 -8.11 -3.30 9.97
N PRO A 119 -9.36 -2.86 9.82
CA PRO A 119 -9.60 -1.50 9.37
C PRO A 119 -8.93 -0.46 10.28
N SER A 120 -8.39 0.58 9.66
CA SER A 120 -7.76 1.72 10.31
C SER A 120 -8.78 2.84 10.55
N SER A 121 -8.39 3.88 11.31
CA SER A 121 -9.23 5.08 11.47
C SER A 121 -9.34 5.94 10.21
N ASN A 122 -8.47 5.70 9.22
CA ASN A 122 -8.41 6.45 7.97
C ASN A 122 -9.29 5.81 6.88
N ASP A 123 -9.85 4.63 7.15
CA ASP A 123 -10.63 3.86 6.18
C ASP A 123 -12.04 4.42 6.00
N GLY A 124 -12.46 4.53 4.73
CA GLY A 124 -13.84 4.84 4.41
C GLY A 124 -14.78 3.66 4.69
N GLU A 125 -16.09 3.91 4.68
CA GLU A 125 -17.09 2.85 4.90
C GLU A 125 -16.95 1.67 3.94
N PHE A 126 -16.57 1.94 2.68
CA PHE A 126 -16.30 0.90 1.69
C PHE A 126 -15.05 0.08 2.04
N ASP A 127 -13.98 0.72 2.48
CA ASP A 127 -12.72 0.06 2.82
C ASP A 127 -12.90 -0.86 4.03
N VAL A 128 -13.62 -0.38 5.06
CA VAL A 128 -14.02 -1.19 6.22
C VAL A 128 -14.84 -2.41 5.79
N TRP A 129 -15.81 -2.21 4.89
CA TRP A 129 -16.66 -3.30 4.38
C TRP A 129 -15.84 -4.32 3.55
N ALA A 130 -14.91 -3.83 2.72
CA ALA A 130 -14.06 -4.66 1.86
C ALA A 130 -13.05 -5.46 2.68
N ALA A 131 -12.40 -4.84 3.67
CA ALA A 131 -11.43 -5.46 4.58
C ALA A 131 -11.94 -6.77 5.22
N GLN A 132 -13.22 -6.83 5.57
CA GLN A 132 -13.84 -8.00 6.18
C GLN A 132 -14.07 -9.18 5.21
N ARG A 133 -13.93 -8.96 3.89
CA ARG A 133 -14.32 -9.88 2.82
C ARG A 133 -13.16 -10.29 1.91
N LEU A 134 -12.06 -9.56 1.99
CA LEU A 134 -10.85 -9.82 1.21
C LEU A 134 -9.92 -10.75 1.97
N ALA A 135 -9.31 -11.69 1.25
CA ALA A 135 -8.17 -12.43 1.73
C ALA A 135 -6.91 -11.57 1.55
N ALA A 136 -6.12 -11.39 2.61
CA ALA A 136 -4.90 -10.61 2.56
C ALA A 136 -3.66 -11.51 2.68
N THR A 137 -2.62 -11.21 1.90
CA THR A 137 -1.32 -11.86 2.03
C THR A 137 -0.17 -10.88 1.95
N ALA A 138 0.80 -11.02 2.84
CA ALA A 138 2.05 -10.28 2.82
C ALA A 138 3.18 -11.18 2.29
N TRP A 139 4.04 -10.61 1.45
CA TRP A 139 5.28 -11.22 1.00
C TRP A 139 6.44 -10.55 1.68
N LEU A 140 7.29 -11.33 2.32
CA LEU A 140 8.41 -10.87 3.12
C LEU A 140 9.70 -11.51 2.61
N ASP A 141 10.76 -10.71 2.47
CA ASP A 141 12.13 -11.20 2.33
C ASP A 141 12.68 -11.48 3.74
N PRO A 142 12.91 -12.76 4.10
CA PRO A 142 13.38 -13.12 5.44
C PRO A 142 14.84 -12.79 5.69
N VAL A 143 15.63 -12.50 4.65
CA VAL A 143 17.06 -12.14 4.77
C VAL A 143 17.23 -10.63 4.84
N GLY A 144 16.57 -9.90 3.93
CA GLY A 144 16.53 -8.44 3.98
C GLY A 144 15.66 -7.91 5.12
N GLU A 145 14.82 -8.76 5.71
CA GLU A 145 13.85 -8.42 6.75
C GLU A 145 12.93 -7.28 6.31
N ARG A 146 12.39 -7.38 5.09
CA ARG A 146 11.53 -6.35 4.49
C ARG A 146 10.29 -6.97 3.85
N PHE A 147 9.16 -6.28 3.96
CA PHE A 147 8.02 -6.59 3.10
C PHE A 147 8.31 -6.19 1.66
N LEU A 148 7.90 -7.05 0.75
CA LEU A 148 8.05 -6.88 -0.69
C LEU A 148 6.73 -6.44 -1.33
N ARG A 149 5.62 -7.04 -0.86
CA ARG A 149 4.29 -6.86 -1.45
C ARG A 149 3.20 -7.23 -0.46
N ILE A 150 2.09 -6.50 -0.51
CA ILE A 150 0.83 -6.87 0.14
C ILE A 150 -0.22 -7.08 -0.94
N ASP A 151 -0.92 -8.21 -0.90
CA ASP A 151 -1.98 -8.55 -1.85
C ASP A 151 -3.31 -8.68 -1.12
N TYR A 152 -4.36 -8.15 -1.72
CA TYR A 152 -5.77 -8.29 -1.30
C TYR A 152 -6.57 -8.89 -2.46
N THR A 153 -7.22 -10.02 -2.21
CA THR A 153 -8.03 -10.71 -3.24
C THR A 153 -9.40 -11.08 -2.70
N LEU A 154 -10.43 -10.86 -3.51
CA LEU A 154 -11.76 -11.41 -3.28
C LEU A 154 -11.82 -12.86 -3.76
N LEU A 155 -12.03 -13.79 -2.83
CA LEU A 155 -12.09 -15.22 -3.16
C LEU A 155 -13.41 -15.61 -3.86
N HIS A 156 -14.51 -15.00 -3.45
CA HIS A 156 -15.85 -15.30 -3.97
C HIS A 156 -16.68 -14.01 -4.07
N PRO A 157 -17.64 -13.91 -5.01
CA PRO A 157 -18.51 -12.74 -5.11
C PRO A 157 -19.25 -12.43 -3.81
N VAL A 158 -19.35 -11.14 -3.46
CA VAL A 158 -20.01 -10.67 -2.24
C VAL A 158 -20.98 -9.52 -2.54
N SER A 159 -22.14 -9.53 -1.90
CA SER A 159 -23.11 -8.44 -2.03
C SER A 159 -22.58 -7.15 -1.40
N GLY A 160 -22.55 -6.08 -2.18
CA GLY A 160 -22.16 -4.74 -1.77
C GLY A 160 -23.25 -4.06 -0.92
N PRO A 161 -22.87 -3.04 -0.13
CA PRO A 161 -23.80 -2.35 0.76
C PRO A 161 -24.94 -1.64 0.02
N GLU A 162 -24.71 -1.22 -1.23
CA GLU A 162 -25.69 -0.50 -2.06
C GLU A 162 -26.49 -1.40 -3.01
N GLY A 163 -26.57 -2.71 -2.74
CA GLY A 163 -27.36 -3.66 -3.55
C GLY A 163 -26.67 -4.15 -4.83
N GLY A 164 -25.42 -3.76 -5.06
CA GLY A 164 -24.54 -4.37 -6.06
C GLY A 164 -23.90 -5.67 -5.58
N THR A 165 -23.08 -6.29 -6.42
CA THR A 165 -22.23 -7.44 -6.10
C THR A 165 -20.81 -7.13 -6.54
N LEU A 166 -19.86 -7.15 -5.60
CA LEU A 166 -18.44 -7.16 -5.92
C LEU A 166 -18.09 -8.57 -6.40
N THR A 167 -17.64 -8.67 -7.65
CA THR A 167 -17.40 -9.96 -8.32
C THR A 167 -15.92 -10.27 -8.48
N ARG A 168 -15.08 -9.24 -8.49
CA ARG A 168 -13.63 -9.34 -8.55
C ARG A 168 -13.02 -8.17 -7.80
N TYR A 169 -11.96 -8.45 -7.07
CA TYR A 169 -11.12 -7.45 -6.43
C TYR A 169 -9.76 -8.08 -6.28
N ASP A 170 -8.78 -7.51 -6.97
CA ASP A 170 -7.37 -7.85 -6.83
C ASP A 170 -6.61 -6.54 -6.68
N GLN A 171 -5.95 -6.36 -5.55
CA GLN A 171 -5.11 -5.20 -5.29
C GLN A 171 -3.76 -5.65 -4.75
N SER A 172 -2.68 -5.08 -5.28
CA SER A 172 -1.33 -5.35 -4.84
C SER A 172 -0.62 -4.04 -4.54
N TYR A 173 -0.04 -3.92 -3.35
CA TYR A 173 0.85 -2.83 -2.96
C TYR A 173 2.30 -3.32 -3.02
N PHE A 174 3.17 -2.61 -3.72
CA PHE A 174 4.59 -2.94 -3.86
C PHE A 174 5.42 -2.08 -2.92
N ILE A 175 6.22 -2.74 -2.08
CA ILE A 175 6.95 -2.07 -1.01
C ILE A 175 8.43 -1.97 -1.36
N ARG A 176 9.02 -0.82 -1.08
CA ARG A 176 10.46 -0.58 -1.16
C ARG A 176 10.97 0.03 0.14
N THR A 177 12.28 0.02 0.29
CA THR A 177 12.95 0.64 1.43
C THR A 177 13.52 1.99 1.03
N GLU A 178 13.20 3.01 1.81
CA GLU A 178 13.82 4.32 1.77
C GLU A 178 15.27 4.20 2.28
N PRO A 179 16.26 4.73 1.53
CA PRO A 179 17.67 4.41 1.78
C PRO A 179 18.30 5.10 2.98
N ARG A 180 17.77 6.23 3.47
CA ARG A 180 18.39 7.03 4.52
C ARG A 180 18.08 6.51 5.92
N TRP A 181 16.82 6.20 6.18
CA TRP A 181 16.31 5.79 7.49
C TRP A 181 15.83 4.34 7.49
N GLY A 182 15.86 3.65 6.35
CA GLY A 182 15.54 2.23 6.27
C GLY A 182 14.05 1.91 6.38
N MET A 183 13.20 2.93 6.30
CA MET A 183 11.73 2.80 6.38
C MET A 183 11.16 2.21 5.10
N SER A 184 10.10 1.43 5.23
CA SER A 184 9.35 0.86 4.13
C SER A 184 8.30 1.84 3.64
N TYR A 185 8.13 1.92 2.33
CA TYR A 185 7.10 2.74 1.70
C TYR A 185 6.46 2.02 0.51
N VAL A 186 5.21 2.36 0.21
CA VAL A 186 4.50 1.91 -0.98
C VAL A 186 5.08 2.62 -2.20
N SER A 187 5.83 1.88 -3.00
CA SER A 187 6.41 2.35 -4.26
C SER A 187 5.47 2.29 -5.45
N GLY A 188 4.33 1.61 -5.27
CA GLY A 188 3.27 1.55 -6.25
C GLY A 188 2.18 0.58 -5.84
N PHE A 189 1.06 0.60 -6.54
CA PHE A 189 0.04 -0.42 -6.42
C PHE A 189 -0.66 -0.64 -7.76
N SER A 190 -1.33 -1.78 -7.86
CA SER A 190 -2.24 -2.09 -8.95
C SER A 190 -3.58 -2.51 -8.39
N ILE A 191 -4.66 -2.17 -9.09
CA ILE A 191 -6.02 -2.60 -8.76
C ILE A 191 -6.72 -3.14 -10.00
N ASP A 192 -7.45 -4.24 -9.82
CA ASP A 192 -8.42 -4.78 -10.76
C ASP A 192 -9.70 -5.13 -10.01
N LEU A 193 -10.72 -4.28 -10.17
CA LEU A 193 -11.99 -4.36 -9.47
C LEU A 193 -13.12 -4.47 -10.48
N GLN A 194 -14.06 -5.38 -10.23
CA GLN A 194 -15.34 -5.44 -10.94
C GLN A 194 -16.50 -5.54 -9.96
N ALA A 195 -17.42 -4.59 -10.05
CA ALA A 195 -18.70 -4.59 -9.34
C ALA A 195 -19.87 -4.58 -10.33
N ARG A 196 -20.94 -5.31 -10.03
CA ARG A 196 -22.15 -5.42 -10.84
C ARG A 196 -23.38 -5.00 -10.04
N ALA A 197 -24.16 -4.08 -10.57
CA ALA A 197 -25.50 -3.74 -10.11
C ALA A 197 -26.52 -4.05 -11.22
N ALA A 198 -27.81 -4.01 -10.91
CA ALA A 198 -28.90 -4.48 -11.78
C ALA A 198 -28.80 -4.06 -13.26
N PHE A 199 -28.28 -2.86 -13.55
CA PHE A 199 -28.13 -2.35 -14.91
C PHE A 199 -26.75 -1.73 -15.20
N ARG A 200 -25.77 -1.89 -14.30
CA ARG A 200 -24.44 -1.25 -14.44
C ARG A 200 -23.34 -2.22 -14.02
N THR A 201 -22.28 -2.29 -14.82
CA THR A 201 -21.00 -2.87 -14.40
C THR A 201 -20.02 -1.72 -14.21
N ILE A 202 -19.30 -1.75 -13.09
CA ILE A 202 -18.19 -0.85 -12.79
C ILE A 202 -16.93 -1.69 -12.88
N ASP A 203 -16.03 -1.31 -13.79
CA ASP A 203 -14.71 -1.91 -13.95
C ASP A 203 -13.67 -0.83 -13.67
N ARG A 204 -12.78 -1.09 -12.72
CA ARG A 204 -11.67 -0.19 -12.37
C ARG A 204 -10.38 -0.98 -12.46
N ARG A 205 -9.55 -0.64 -13.44
CA ARG A 205 -8.26 -1.31 -13.66
C ARG A 205 -7.18 -0.32 -13.99
N TYR A 206 -6.28 -0.10 -13.04
CA TYR A 206 -5.14 0.80 -13.22
C TYR A 206 -4.00 0.43 -12.26
N SER A 207 -2.84 1.06 -12.46
CA SER A 207 -1.72 1.05 -11.54
C SER A 207 -1.25 2.46 -11.23
N ALA A 208 -0.73 2.67 -10.02
CA ALA A 208 0.04 3.85 -9.66
C ALA A 208 1.48 3.44 -9.36
N ASN A 209 2.45 4.11 -9.96
CA ASN A 209 3.87 3.87 -9.75
C ASN A 209 4.55 5.14 -9.27
N ILE A 210 5.21 5.08 -8.11
CA ILE A 210 6.02 6.18 -7.61
C ILE A 210 7.37 6.14 -8.33
N VAL A 211 7.55 7.04 -9.29
CA VAL A 211 8.76 7.09 -10.12
C VAL A 211 9.89 7.89 -9.45
N GLN A 212 9.54 8.80 -8.56
CA GLN A 212 10.47 9.58 -7.74
C GLN A 212 9.84 9.85 -6.38
N ALA A 213 10.63 9.79 -5.31
CA ALA A 213 10.20 10.16 -3.97
C ALA A 213 11.35 10.82 -3.21
N GLU A 214 11.03 11.87 -2.46
CA GLU A 214 11.89 12.56 -1.51
C GLU A 214 11.20 12.50 -0.15
N PHE A 215 11.87 11.91 0.84
CA PHE A 215 11.35 11.77 2.20
C PHE A 215 12.02 12.79 3.12
N PHE A 216 11.22 13.39 4.00
CA PHE A 216 11.69 14.40 4.93
C PHE A 216 10.76 14.50 6.15
N PHE A 217 11.29 15.01 7.24
CA PHE A 217 10.50 15.26 8.44
C PHE A 217 9.82 16.63 8.37
N ALA A 218 8.65 16.74 9.00
CA ALA A 218 7.88 17.97 9.09
C ALA A 218 8.63 19.12 9.78
N SER A 219 9.65 18.81 10.60
CA SER A 219 10.59 19.78 11.17
C SER A 219 11.96 19.16 11.45
N ASN A 220 12.95 20.01 11.69
CA ASN A 220 14.30 19.56 12.08
C ASN A 220 14.29 18.88 13.45
N GLU A 221 13.47 19.37 14.39
CA GLU A 221 13.32 18.79 15.72
C GLU A 221 12.77 17.36 15.62
N ALA A 222 11.75 17.14 14.79
CA ALA A 222 11.19 15.80 14.56
C ALA A 222 12.21 14.84 13.94
N GLN A 223 13.05 15.32 13.02
CA GLN A 223 14.14 14.52 12.47
C GLN A 223 15.16 14.13 13.56
N GLN A 224 15.59 15.10 14.37
CA GLN A 224 16.56 14.87 15.44
C GLN A 224 16.03 13.90 16.48
N GLU A 225 14.76 14.01 16.85
CA GLU A 225 14.10 13.09 17.78
C GLU A 225 14.12 11.65 17.22
N PHE A 226 13.74 11.48 15.96
CA PHE A 226 13.77 10.17 15.31
C PHE A 226 15.19 9.58 15.20
N GLU A 227 16.15 10.37 14.70
CA GLU A 227 17.55 9.93 14.55
C GLU A 227 18.20 9.63 15.90
N SER A 228 17.83 10.35 16.97
CA SER A 228 18.30 10.06 18.32
C SER A 228 17.71 8.75 18.89
N ALA A 229 16.43 8.46 18.61
CA ALA A 229 15.80 7.21 19.05
C ALA A 229 16.42 5.98 18.37
N GLN A 230 16.78 6.09 17.09
CA GLN A 230 17.45 5.04 16.33
C GLN A 230 18.84 4.69 16.86
N LEU A 231 19.59 5.65 17.43
CA LEU A 231 20.92 5.42 18.00
C LEU A 231 20.91 4.66 19.33
N ILE A 232 19.75 4.53 19.97
CA ILE A 232 19.59 3.88 21.28
C ILE A 232 19.17 2.39 21.11
N GLN A 233 18.73 2.00 19.91
CA GLN A 233 18.36 0.62 19.56
C GLN A 233 19.59 -0.19 19.09
#